data_AF-A0A6J8BDK1-F1
#
_entry.id   AF-A0A6J8BDK1-F1
#
_cell.length_a   1.000
_cell.length_b   1.000
_cell.length_c   1.000
_cell.angle_alpha   90.00
_cell.angle_beta   90.00
_cell.angle_gamma   90.00
#
_symmetry.space_group_name_H-M   'P 1'
#
loop_
_entity.id
_entity.type
_entity.pdbx_description
1 polymer ?
#
loop_
_entity_poly.entity_id
_entity_poly.type
_entity_poly.pdbx_seq_one_letter_code
_entity_poly.pdbx_strand_id
1 'polypeptide(L)'
;MSCTEVEQNKHLPIIYVITPTYKRLTQIPELTRLGNTLRNVPAVHWIVVEEGEGTLEEVRYLLKKIDIKFTYLSATRYKNAPKSLKGIHQRNKAIFWLRTNIDMSKDGVVYFADDDNTYDLELFTEMRHTKKISVWPVGFVSKKKYQTPILEDGKVVKFDAWNTKNRKFPIDMAGFALNTKTYLYGTQKRRTHQFIVQVTMRQRQTLIAKGCQDFRGTGRVGNQYCQWFDLC
;
A
#
# COMPACT_ATOMS: atom_id res chain seq x y z
N MET A 1 14.80 22.41 -8.43
CA MET A 1 13.57 22.50 -7.63
C MET A 1 13.34 23.96 -7.29
N SER A 2 12.16 24.47 -7.60
CA SER A 2 11.81 25.87 -7.34
C SER A 2 11.58 26.09 -5.84
N CYS A 3 11.92 27.28 -5.30
CA CYS A 3 11.64 27.66 -3.91
C CYS A 3 10.15 27.51 -3.53
N THR A 4 9.25 27.60 -4.52
CA THR A 4 7.80 27.41 -4.34
C THR A 4 7.39 25.95 -4.11
N GLU A 5 8.08 24.98 -4.71
CA GLU A 5 7.81 23.54 -4.53
C GLU A 5 8.26 23.06 -3.14
N VAL A 6 9.35 23.64 -2.62
CA VAL A 6 9.90 23.30 -1.31
C VAL A 6 8.95 23.75 -0.18
N GLU A 7 8.32 24.92 -0.30
CA GLU A 7 7.35 25.42 0.68
C GLU A 7 6.01 24.67 0.62
N GLN A 8 5.52 24.29 -0.56
CA GLN A 8 4.32 23.46 -0.67
C GLN A 8 4.50 22.08 -0.01
N ASN A 9 5.70 21.48 -0.10
CA ASN A 9 6.00 20.19 0.52
C ASN A 9 6.02 20.22 2.05
N LYS A 10 6.24 21.37 2.70
CA LYS A 10 6.25 21.46 4.17
C LYS A 10 4.87 21.20 4.80
N HIS A 11 3.79 21.43 4.06
CA HIS A 11 2.42 21.29 4.54
C HIS A 11 1.68 20.06 4.02
N LEU A 12 2.33 19.22 3.19
CA LEU A 12 1.68 18.02 2.68
C LEU A 12 1.48 16.98 3.78
N PRO A 13 0.31 16.32 3.84
CA PRO A 13 0.11 15.16 4.69
C PRO A 13 1.16 14.09 4.37
N ILE A 14 1.78 13.54 5.42
CA ILE A 14 2.78 12.47 5.27
C ILE A 14 2.08 11.17 4.91
N ILE A 15 2.55 10.47 3.88
CA ILE A 15 2.12 9.09 3.59
C ILE A 15 3.10 8.13 4.25
N TYR A 16 2.63 7.43 5.29
CA TYR A 16 3.34 6.35 5.95
C TYR A 16 3.06 5.04 5.21
N VAL A 17 4.01 4.62 4.39
CA VAL A 17 3.92 3.38 3.61
C VAL A 17 4.50 2.23 4.44
N ILE A 18 3.66 1.28 4.84
CA ILE A 18 4.06 0.11 5.61
C ILE A 18 4.29 -1.06 4.65
N THR A 19 5.52 -1.54 4.59
CA THR A 19 5.92 -2.65 3.72
C THR A 19 6.49 -3.81 4.54
N PRO A 20 5.72 -4.88 4.76
CA PRO A 20 6.29 -6.12 5.26
C PRO A 20 7.17 -6.75 4.18
N THR A 21 8.34 -7.25 4.55
CA THR A 21 9.24 -7.96 3.64
C THR A 21 9.86 -9.16 4.35
N TYR A 22 10.52 -10.04 3.59
CA TYR A 22 11.23 -11.21 4.11
C TYR A 22 12.31 -11.66 3.14
N LYS A 23 13.34 -12.30 3.69
CA LYS A 23 14.46 -12.86 2.93
C LYS A 23 14.01 -13.87 1.88
N ARG A 24 14.24 -13.54 0.61
CA ARG A 24 14.05 -14.39 -0.57
C ARG A 24 14.92 -13.91 -1.73
N LEU A 25 15.08 -14.73 -2.76
CA LEU A 25 15.90 -14.40 -3.93
C LEU A 25 15.54 -13.05 -4.57
N THR A 26 14.25 -12.71 -4.63
CA THR A 26 13.78 -11.47 -5.24
C THR A 26 13.70 -10.29 -4.28
N GLN A 27 13.99 -10.42 -2.99
CA GLN A 27 13.76 -9.35 -1.99
C GLN A 27 14.38 -8.00 -2.39
N ILE A 28 15.66 -7.98 -2.72
CA ILE A 28 16.38 -6.75 -3.09
C ILE A 28 15.82 -6.14 -4.39
N PRO A 29 15.62 -6.90 -5.48
CA PRO A 29 14.92 -6.39 -6.66
C PRO A 29 13.54 -5.78 -6.37
N GLU A 30 12.74 -6.43 -5.54
CA GLU A 30 11.37 -6.01 -5.20
C GLU A 30 11.36 -4.69 -4.43
N LEU A 31 12.20 -4.59 -3.40
CA LEU A 31 12.40 -3.34 -2.66
C LEU A 31 13.02 -2.23 -3.53
N THR A 32 13.88 -2.58 -4.49
CA THR A 32 14.48 -1.61 -5.41
C THR A 32 13.42 -0.97 -6.30
N ARG A 33 12.54 -1.78 -6.93
CA ARG A 33 11.48 -1.23 -7.78
C ARG A 33 10.48 -0.39 -6.99
N LEU A 34 10.07 -0.85 -5.81
CA LEU A 34 9.15 -0.12 -4.95
C LEU A 34 9.78 1.20 -4.47
N GLY A 35 11.05 1.16 -4.06
CA GLY A 35 11.81 2.34 -3.68
C GLY A 35 11.91 3.38 -4.79
N ASN A 36 12.16 2.95 -6.03
CA ASN A 36 12.19 3.83 -7.20
C ASN A 36 10.82 4.49 -7.44
N THR A 37 9.71 3.77 -7.26
CA THR A 37 8.37 4.37 -7.30
C THR A 37 8.20 5.41 -6.18
N LEU A 38 8.49 5.03 -4.93
CA LEU A 38 8.27 5.90 -3.76
C LEU A 38 9.15 7.16 -3.76
N ARG A 39 10.34 7.11 -4.37
CA ARG A 39 11.22 8.28 -4.55
C ARG A 39 10.54 9.41 -5.34
N ASN A 40 9.58 9.08 -6.21
CA ASN A 40 8.83 10.07 -6.98
C ASN A 40 7.61 10.63 -6.23
N VAL A 41 7.39 10.23 -4.98
CA VAL A 41 6.23 10.64 -4.18
C VAL A 41 6.67 11.61 -3.08
N PRO A 42 6.15 12.86 -3.05
CA PRO A 42 6.54 13.83 -2.04
C PRO A 42 6.02 13.45 -0.64
N ALA A 43 6.72 13.89 0.41
CA ALA A 43 6.33 13.69 1.80
C ALA A 43 5.94 12.23 2.13
N VAL A 44 6.79 11.28 1.75
CA VAL A 44 6.65 9.86 2.10
C VAL A 44 7.58 9.49 3.25
N HIS A 45 7.08 8.64 4.14
CA HIS A 45 7.90 7.91 5.11
C HIS A 45 7.70 6.42 4.88
N TRP A 46 8.75 5.74 4.42
CA TRP A 46 8.70 4.31 4.16
C TRP A 46 9.07 3.49 5.39
N ILE A 47 8.14 2.71 5.90
CA ILE A 47 8.33 1.83 7.06
C ILE A 47 8.46 0.40 6.55
N VAL A 48 9.70 -0.07 6.47
CA VAL A 48 10.01 -1.44 6.05
C VAL A 48 10.14 -2.31 7.28
N VAL A 49 9.50 -3.48 7.27
CA VAL A 49 9.51 -4.40 8.41
C VAL A 49 9.91 -5.80 7.95
N GLU A 50 11.10 -6.22 8.35
CA GLU A 50 11.67 -7.54 8.07
C GLU A 50 10.94 -8.64 8.85
N GLU A 51 10.61 -9.76 8.20
CA GLU A 51 10.30 -11.02 8.88
C GLU A 51 11.59 -11.66 9.39
N GLY A 52 11.86 -11.54 10.69
CA GLY A 52 13.05 -12.10 11.29
C GLY A 52 13.34 -11.53 12.67
N GLU A 53 14.36 -12.09 13.32
CA GLU A 53 14.81 -11.66 14.64
C GLU A 53 15.53 -10.30 14.59
N GLY A 54 16.06 -9.92 13.43
CA GLY A 54 16.79 -8.70 13.21
C GLY A 54 16.62 -8.14 11.80
N THR A 55 17.19 -6.97 11.58
CA THR A 55 17.28 -6.33 10.27
C THR A 55 18.48 -6.85 9.48
N LEU A 56 18.42 -6.76 8.14
CA LEU A 56 19.52 -7.14 7.25
C LEU A 56 20.30 -5.91 6.79
N GLU A 57 21.63 -5.98 6.81
CA GLU A 57 22.48 -4.84 6.44
C GLU A 57 22.38 -4.49 4.95
N GLU A 58 22.14 -5.48 4.09
CA GLU A 58 21.94 -5.29 2.65
C GLU A 58 20.66 -4.49 2.36
N VAL A 59 19.58 -4.78 3.10
CA VAL A 59 18.32 -4.03 3.01
C VAL A 59 18.51 -2.62 3.56
N ARG A 60 19.19 -2.47 4.70
CA ARG A 60 19.51 -1.16 5.27
C ARG A 60 20.33 -0.30 4.30
N TYR A 61 21.33 -0.90 3.66
CA TYR A 61 22.14 -0.24 2.63
C TYR A 61 21.28 0.21 1.45
N LEU A 62 20.40 -0.67 0.94
CA LEU A 62 19.47 -0.32 -0.14
C LEU A 62 18.56 0.86 0.24
N LEU A 63 17.97 0.84 1.44
CA LEU A 63 17.08 1.92 1.90
C LEU A 63 17.82 3.27 2.00
N LYS A 64 19.06 3.28 2.48
CA LYS A 64 19.92 4.47 2.47
C LYS A 64 20.20 4.96 1.04
N LYS A 65 20.46 4.04 0.10
CA LYS A 65 20.73 4.37 -1.31
C LYS A 65 19.51 4.96 -2.03
N ILE A 66 18.30 4.50 -1.70
CA ILE A 66 17.03 5.02 -2.26
C ILE A 66 16.76 6.45 -1.79
N ASP A 67 17.35 6.87 -0.67
CA ASP A 67 17.34 8.26 -0.21
C ASP A 67 15.92 8.85 -0.09
N ILE A 68 15.03 8.08 0.57
CA ILE A 68 13.74 8.56 1.05
C ILE A 68 13.70 8.37 2.56
N LYS A 69 12.90 9.19 3.27
CA LYS A 69 12.75 9.02 4.71
C LYS A 69 12.23 7.63 5.02
N PHE A 70 12.96 6.87 5.84
CA PHE A 70 12.59 5.49 6.17
C PHE A 70 12.74 5.15 7.65
N THR A 71 12.01 4.11 8.06
CA THR A 71 12.23 3.38 9.32
C THR A 71 12.33 1.91 8.98
N TYR A 72 13.39 1.24 9.46
CA TYR A 72 13.59 -0.18 9.23
C TYR A 72 13.49 -0.95 10.55
N LEU A 73 12.50 -1.84 10.63
CA LEU A 73 12.16 -2.63 11.82
C LEU A 73 12.29 -4.12 11.49
N SER A 74 12.30 -4.96 12.53
CA SER A 74 12.11 -6.40 12.43
C SER A 74 10.93 -6.86 13.28
N ALA A 75 10.27 -7.92 12.84
CA ALA A 75 9.25 -8.62 13.61
C ALA A 75 9.33 -10.12 13.34
N THR A 76 9.55 -10.90 14.40
CA THR A 76 9.54 -12.36 14.33
C THR A 76 8.11 -12.87 14.18
N ARG A 77 7.89 -13.73 13.20
CA ARG A 77 6.65 -14.48 13.04
C ARG A 77 6.59 -15.60 14.08
N TYR A 78 5.45 -15.77 14.77
CA TYR A 78 5.27 -16.92 15.66
C TYR A 78 5.35 -18.24 14.89
N LYS A 79 6.07 -19.23 15.45
CA LYS A 79 6.33 -20.55 14.81
C LYS A 79 5.06 -21.27 14.32
N ASN A 80 3.93 -21.09 15.00
CA ASN A 80 2.67 -21.74 14.68
C ASN A 80 1.65 -20.83 13.97
N ALA A 81 2.07 -19.64 13.52
CA ALA A 81 1.16 -18.73 12.82
C ALA A 81 0.74 -19.34 11.46
N PRO A 82 -0.57 -19.41 11.14
CA PRO A 82 -1.05 -19.93 9.85
C PRO A 82 -0.40 -19.25 8.65
N LYS A 83 -0.04 -20.01 7.62
CA LYS A 83 0.56 -19.47 6.37
C LYS A 83 -0.29 -18.39 5.71
N SER A 84 -1.61 -18.35 5.95
CA SER A 84 -2.52 -17.31 5.48
C SER A 84 -2.31 -15.93 6.14
N LEU A 85 -1.61 -15.86 7.27
CA LEU A 85 -1.37 -14.62 8.05
C LEU A 85 0.00 -13.99 7.73
N LYS A 86 0.44 -14.02 6.48
CA LYS A 86 1.71 -13.39 6.06
C LYS A 86 1.69 -11.89 6.37
N GLY A 87 2.79 -11.38 6.91
CA GLY A 87 2.99 -9.94 7.13
C GLY A 87 2.20 -9.34 8.31
N ILE A 88 1.40 -10.10 9.06
CA ILE A 88 0.56 -9.51 10.14
C ILE A 88 1.41 -8.96 11.30
N HIS A 89 2.42 -9.71 11.75
CA HIS A 89 3.28 -9.27 12.86
C HIS A 89 4.06 -8.01 12.49
N GLN A 90 4.51 -7.95 11.24
CA GLN A 90 5.21 -6.83 10.63
C GLN A 90 4.33 -5.59 10.57
N ARG A 91 3.11 -5.71 10.02
CA ARG A 91 2.14 -4.61 9.98
C ARG A 91 1.80 -4.12 11.38
N ASN A 92 1.58 -5.03 12.34
CA ASN A 92 1.33 -4.67 13.74
C ASN A 92 2.52 -3.95 14.39
N LYS A 93 3.75 -4.40 14.12
CA LYS A 93 4.98 -3.74 14.61
C LYS A 93 5.09 -2.32 14.06
N ALA A 94 4.80 -2.11 12.78
CA ALA A 94 4.75 -0.78 12.17
C ALA A 94 3.66 0.11 12.78
N ILE A 95 2.45 -0.42 13.01
CA ILE A 95 1.36 0.32 13.65
C ILE A 95 1.75 0.73 15.09
N PHE A 96 2.39 -0.15 15.84
CA PHE A 96 2.90 0.16 17.18
C PHE A 96 3.95 1.27 17.13
N TRP A 97 4.89 1.17 16.19
CA TRP A 97 5.90 2.21 15.98
C TRP A 97 5.25 3.55 15.65
N LEU A 98 4.27 3.57 14.73
CA LEU A 98 3.53 4.79 14.37
C LEU A 98 2.87 5.43 15.59
N ARG A 99 2.17 4.65 16.42
CA ARG A 99 1.50 5.15 17.64
C ARG A 99 2.44 5.82 18.64
N THR A 100 3.72 5.46 18.62
CA THR A 100 4.69 5.87 19.64
C THR A 100 5.70 6.90 19.12
N ASN A 101 5.85 7.06 17.80
CA ASN A 101 6.95 7.84 17.22
C ASN A 101 6.51 9.01 16.33
N ILE A 102 5.25 9.07 15.87
CA ILE A 102 4.82 10.14 14.97
C ILE A 102 4.22 11.32 15.74
N ASP A 103 4.42 12.51 15.18
CA ASP A 103 3.75 13.72 15.63
C ASP A 103 2.30 13.74 15.14
N MET A 104 1.37 13.48 16.06
CA MET A 104 -0.07 13.43 15.78
C MET A 104 -0.70 14.80 15.49
N SER A 105 0.02 15.91 15.68
CA SER A 105 -0.48 17.23 15.25
C SER A 105 -0.51 17.34 13.73
N LYS A 106 0.42 16.67 13.05
CA LYS A 106 0.55 16.67 11.59
C LYS A 106 -0.50 15.76 10.96
N ASP A 107 -0.95 16.17 9.78
CA ASP A 107 -1.81 15.32 8.96
C ASP A 107 -0.99 14.20 8.32
N GLY A 108 -1.59 13.01 8.24
CA GLY A 108 -0.93 11.87 7.64
C GLY A 108 -1.87 10.72 7.36
N VAL A 109 -1.41 9.84 6.48
CA VAL A 109 -2.14 8.69 5.96
C VAL A 109 -1.28 7.45 6.11
N VAL A 110 -1.88 6.35 6.54
CA VAL A 110 -1.26 5.02 6.59
C VAL A 110 -1.71 4.24 5.38
N TYR A 111 -0.75 3.69 4.64
CA TYR A 111 -0.99 2.80 3.51
C TYR A 111 -0.19 1.51 3.68
N PHE A 112 -0.82 0.37 3.43
CA PHE A 112 -0.16 -0.94 3.48
C PHE A 112 0.20 -1.35 2.06
N ALA A 113 1.50 -1.48 1.80
CA ALA A 113 2.04 -1.76 0.48
C ALA A 113 2.96 -2.97 0.56
N ASP A 114 2.49 -4.13 0.06
CA ASP A 114 3.32 -5.32 -0.07
C ASP A 114 4.44 -5.07 -1.12
N ASP A 115 5.61 -5.68 -0.91
CA ASP A 115 6.83 -5.38 -1.66
C ASP A 115 6.81 -5.87 -3.12
N ASP A 116 5.88 -6.75 -3.47
CA ASP A 116 5.74 -7.38 -4.79
C ASP A 116 4.59 -6.81 -5.65
N ASN A 117 3.84 -5.84 -5.14
CA ASN A 117 2.78 -5.18 -5.92
C ASN A 117 3.36 -4.06 -6.81
N THR A 118 2.53 -3.53 -7.70
CA THR A 118 2.87 -2.41 -8.58
C THR A 118 1.96 -1.23 -8.27
N TYR A 119 2.53 -0.03 -8.15
CA TYR A 119 1.82 1.16 -7.71
C TYR A 119 2.01 2.29 -8.71
N ASP A 120 0.90 2.87 -9.16
CA ASP A 120 0.91 4.09 -9.96
C ASP A 120 1.13 5.32 -9.07
N LEU A 121 1.79 6.36 -9.58
CA LEU A 121 2.03 7.59 -8.81
C LEU A 121 0.73 8.36 -8.49
N GLU A 122 -0.29 8.28 -9.35
CA GLU A 122 -1.61 8.89 -9.15
C GLU A 122 -2.27 8.35 -7.87
N LEU A 123 -2.06 7.08 -7.55
CA LEU A 123 -2.60 6.44 -6.34
C LEU A 123 -2.15 7.18 -5.06
N PHE A 124 -0.89 7.60 -4.99
CA PHE A 124 -0.37 8.33 -3.83
C PHE A 124 -0.91 9.76 -3.75
N THR A 125 -1.26 10.35 -4.89
CA THR A 125 -1.93 11.66 -4.92
C THR A 125 -3.35 11.55 -4.38
N GLU A 126 -4.09 10.53 -4.81
CA GLU A 126 -5.48 10.29 -4.39
C GLU A 126 -5.60 9.98 -2.89
N MET A 127 -4.73 9.12 -2.35
CA MET A 127 -4.82 8.75 -0.93
C MET A 127 -4.37 9.84 0.03
N ARG A 128 -3.61 10.85 -0.43
CA ARG A 128 -2.96 11.85 0.45
C ARG A 128 -3.95 12.61 1.31
N HIS A 129 -5.17 12.81 0.80
CA HIS A 129 -6.19 13.62 1.45
C HIS A 129 -7.26 12.81 2.18
N THR A 130 -6.99 11.52 2.46
CA THR A 130 -7.90 10.65 3.21
C THR A 130 -8.30 11.27 4.55
N LYS A 131 -9.60 11.51 4.72
CA LYS A 131 -10.18 12.08 5.94
C LYS A 131 -10.46 11.04 7.02
N LYS A 132 -10.89 9.84 6.62
CA LYS A 132 -11.13 8.69 7.52
C LYS A 132 -10.54 7.43 6.91
N ILE A 133 -11.22 6.92 5.89
CA ILE A 133 -10.82 5.76 5.11
C ILE A 133 -11.11 6.08 3.65
N SER A 134 -10.16 5.80 2.78
CA SER A 134 -10.30 5.84 1.33
C SER A 134 -10.18 4.41 0.81
N VAL A 135 -10.95 4.07 -0.23
CA VAL A 135 -10.83 2.77 -0.91
C VAL A 135 -10.86 2.95 -2.42
N TRP A 136 -10.27 2.00 -3.14
CA TRP A 136 -10.16 2.02 -4.60
C TRP A 136 -10.16 0.60 -5.19
N PRO A 137 -10.32 0.48 -6.52
CA PRO A 137 -10.18 -0.80 -7.20
C PRO A 137 -8.76 -1.36 -7.09
N VAL A 138 -8.63 -2.68 -7.06
CA VAL A 138 -7.32 -3.37 -7.08
C VAL A 138 -7.33 -4.44 -8.16
N GLY A 139 -6.32 -4.40 -9.04
CA GLY A 139 -6.12 -5.37 -10.11
C GLY A 139 -5.50 -6.68 -9.64
N PHE A 140 -5.78 -7.77 -10.35
CA PHE A 140 -5.14 -9.09 -10.22
C PHE A 140 -5.20 -9.70 -8.80
N VAL A 141 -6.25 -9.42 -8.03
CA VAL A 141 -6.42 -9.96 -6.68
C VAL A 141 -7.29 -11.22 -6.68
N SER A 142 -6.75 -12.29 -6.07
CA SER A 142 -7.44 -13.58 -5.91
C SER A 142 -7.81 -14.20 -7.26
N LYS A 143 -9.10 -14.50 -7.50
CA LYS A 143 -9.60 -15.11 -8.74
C LYS A 143 -10.33 -14.13 -9.66
N LYS A 144 -10.14 -12.82 -9.48
CA LYS A 144 -10.76 -11.79 -10.31
C LYS A 144 -9.70 -10.90 -10.96
N LYS A 145 -10.01 -10.41 -12.17
CA LYS A 145 -9.15 -9.44 -12.89
C LYS A 145 -8.99 -8.16 -12.09
N TYR A 146 -10.04 -7.74 -11.39
CA TYR A 146 -10.00 -6.67 -10.41
C TYR A 146 -11.10 -6.88 -9.36
N GLN A 147 -10.93 -6.23 -8.22
CA GLN A 147 -11.97 -6.07 -7.19
C GLN A 147 -12.23 -4.58 -7.03
N THR A 148 -13.48 -4.17 -6.84
CA THR A 148 -13.84 -2.73 -6.77
C THR A 148 -14.92 -2.45 -5.74
N PRO A 149 -14.87 -1.32 -5.02
CA PRO A 149 -16.05 -0.78 -4.36
C PRO A 149 -17.13 -0.45 -5.41
N ILE A 150 -18.39 -0.58 -5.02
CA ILE A 150 -19.55 -0.10 -5.80
C ILE A 150 -20.18 1.05 -5.04
N LEU A 151 -20.42 2.14 -5.76
CA LEU A 151 -20.87 3.40 -5.20
C LEU A 151 -22.32 3.71 -5.59
N GLU A 152 -23.06 4.26 -4.64
CA GLU A 152 -24.33 4.98 -4.86
C GLU A 152 -24.22 6.31 -4.12
N ASP A 153 -24.48 7.43 -4.81
CA ASP A 153 -24.38 8.79 -4.28
C ASP A 153 -23.05 9.10 -3.56
N GLY A 154 -21.94 8.62 -4.14
CA GLY A 154 -20.60 8.80 -3.60
C GLY A 154 -20.30 7.98 -2.34
N LYS A 155 -21.18 7.04 -1.95
CA LYS A 155 -21.01 6.17 -0.79
C LYS A 155 -20.84 4.73 -1.23
N VAL A 156 -19.96 3.99 -0.55
CA VAL A 156 -19.77 2.56 -0.79
C VAL A 156 -20.97 1.79 -0.27
N VAL A 157 -21.69 1.13 -1.16
CA VAL A 157 -22.87 0.30 -0.83
C VAL A 157 -22.57 -1.20 -0.85
N LYS A 158 -21.64 -1.63 -1.70
CA LYS A 158 -21.19 -3.02 -1.81
C LYS A 158 -19.79 -3.08 -2.40
N PHE A 159 -19.24 -4.28 -2.51
CA PHE A 159 -17.96 -4.55 -3.15
C PHE A 159 -18.15 -5.65 -4.19
N ASP A 160 -17.64 -5.42 -5.39
CA ASP A 160 -17.46 -6.49 -6.35
C ASP A 160 -16.09 -7.15 -6.12
N ALA A 161 -16.08 -8.25 -5.37
CA ALA A 161 -14.86 -8.90 -4.87
C ALA A 161 -14.97 -10.42 -4.86
N TRP A 162 -13.83 -11.11 -4.75
CA TRP A 162 -13.82 -12.56 -4.57
C TRP A 162 -14.16 -12.93 -3.12
N ASN A 163 -15.01 -13.94 -2.94
CA ASN A 163 -15.38 -14.49 -1.64
C ASN A 163 -15.89 -13.43 -0.63
N THR A 164 -17.01 -12.80 -0.97
CA THR A 164 -17.70 -11.80 -0.12
C THR A 164 -18.48 -12.43 1.04
N LYS A 165 -18.80 -13.72 0.97
CA LYS A 165 -19.52 -14.45 2.02
C LYS A 165 -18.68 -14.40 3.31
N ASN A 166 -19.25 -13.87 4.38
CA ASN A 166 -18.66 -13.71 5.72
C ASN A 166 -17.58 -12.61 5.88
N ARG A 167 -17.38 -11.73 4.87
CA ARG A 167 -16.44 -10.60 5.00
C ARG A 167 -17.21 -9.30 5.11
N LYS A 168 -17.02 -8.57 6.23
CA LYS A 168 -17.58 -7.22 6.40
C LYS A 168 -17.01 -6.23 5.38
N PHE A 169 -15.71 -6.34 5.09
CA PHE A 169 -15.00 -5.55 4.08
C PHE A 169 -14.20 -6.51 3.18
N PRO A 170 -14.80 -6.99 2.07
CA PRO A 170 -14.11 -7.86 1.12
C PRO A 170 -13.21 -7.04 0.19
N ILE A 171 -12.20 -6.39 0.76
CA ILE A 171 -11.20 -5.60 0.05
C ILE A 171 -9.80 -6.18 0.30
N ASP A 172 -8.91 -5.99 -0.67
CA ASP A 172 -7.49 -6.34 -0.54
C ASP A 172 -6.75 -5.33 0.36
N MET A 173 -5.60 -5.74 0.89
CA MET A 173 -4.74 -4.87 1.70
C MET A 173 -4.26 -3.63 0.93
N ALA A 174 -3.98 -3.77 -0.37
CA ALA A 174 -3.56 -2.68 -1.23
C ALA A 174 -4.70 -1.72 -1.62
N GLY A 175 -5.95 -2.04 -1.28
CA GLY A 175 -7.14 -1.35 -1.76
C GLY A 175 -7.64 -0.19 -0.91
N PHE A 176 -6.96 0.15 0.19
CA PHE A 176 -7.42 1.20 1.09
C PHE A 176 -6.28 1.94 1.77
N ALA A 177 -6.56 3.16 2.22
CA ALA A 177 -5.68 3.89 3.13
C ALA A 177 -6.48 4.53 4.27
N LEU A 178 -5.77 4.83 5.35
CA LEU A 178 -6.35 5.20 6.64
C LEU A 178 -5.78 6.53 7.12
N ASN A 179 -6.62 7.44 7.58
CA ASN A 179 -6.15 8.66 8.21
C ASN A 179 -5.51 8.33 9.58
N THR A 180 -4.28 8.79 9.81
CA THR A 180 -3.48 8.53 11.02
C THR A 180 -4.23 8.86 12.31
N LYS A 181 -4.86 10.05 12.40
CA LYS A 181 -5.61 10.51 13.57
C LYS A 181 -6.79 9.59 13.88
N THR A 182 -7.58 9.24 12.86
CA THR A 182 -8.75 8.36 13.06
C THR A 182 -8.39 6.90 13.32
N TYR A 183 -7.31 6.39 12.71
CA TYR A 183 -6.96 4.98 12.80
C TYR A 183 -6.12 4.63 14.03
N LEU A 184 -5.12 5.45 14.34
CA LEU A 184 -4.18 5.16 15.43
C LEU A 184 -4.79 5.48 16.80
N TYR A 185 -5.66 6.49 16.87
CA TYR A 185 -6.25 7.04 18.10
C TYR A 185 -7.77 6.96 18.18
N GLY A 186 -8.46 6.48 17.14
CA GLY A 186 -9.91 6.28 17.17
C GLY A 186 -10.30 5.35 18.33
N THR A 187 -11.12 5.85 19.24
CA THR A 187 -11.65 5.08 20.38
C THR A 187 -12.16 3.72 19.92
N GLN A 188 -11.77 2.63 20.61
CA GLN A 188 -12.33 1.28 20.46
C GLN A 188 -13.82 1.19 20.84
N LYS A 189 -14.65 2.19 20.53
CA LYS A 189 -16.10 2.02 20.60
C LYS A 189 -16.51 1.24 19.37
N ARG A 190 -16.78 -0.06 19.57
CA ARG A 190 -17.58 -0.90 18.67
C ARG A 190 -18.81 -0.10 18.24
N ARG A 191 -18.75 0.54 17.09
CA ARG A 191 -19.93 1.14 16.49
C ARG A 191 -19.98 0.74 15.03
N THR A 192 -21.06 0.04 14.70
CA THR A 192 -21.61 -0.13 13.37
C THR A 192 -21.86 1.27 12.80
N HIS A 193 -20.86 1.87 12.16
CA HIS A 193 -21.04 3.11 11.43
C HIS A 193 -20.85 2.78 9.96
N GLN A 194 -21.88 3.11 9.19
CA GLN A 194 -21.86 3.19 7.74
C GLN A 194 -20.67 4.06 7.38
N PHE A 195 -19.61 3.44 6.86
CA PHE A 195 -18.39 4.15 6.54
C PHE A 195 -18.71 5.08 5.37
N ILE A 196 -18.71 6.39 5.62
CA ILE A 196 -18.54 7.36 4.54
C ILE A 196 -17.09 7.20 4.11
N VAL A 197 -16.87 6.28 3.19
CA VAL A 197 -15.61 6.10 2.50
C VAL A 197 -15.58 7.16 1.41
N GLN A 198 -14.68 8.12 1.50
CA GLN A 198 -14.40 8.98 0.36
C GLN A 198 -13.67 8.13 -0.68
N VAL A 199 -14.35 7.81 -1.76
CA VAL A 199 -13.72 7.22 -2.95
C VAL A 199 -13.40 8.36 -3.90
N THR A 200 -12.23 8.96 -3.70
CA THR A 200 -11.58 9.76 -4.74
C THR A 200 -10.70 8.82 -5.52
N MET A 201 -11.29 8.23 -6.56
CA MET A 201 -10.55 7.63 -7.66
C MET A 201 -11.35 7.91 -8.92
N ARG A 202 -10.76 8.69 -9.82
CA ARG A 202 -11.25 8.78 -11.20
C ARG A 202 -11.16 7.38 -11.82
N GLN A 203 -12.07 7.04 -12.72
CA GLN A 203 -12.27 5.72 -13.35
C GLN A 203 -11.05 5.11 -14.10
N ARG A 204 -9.82 5.63 -13.94
CA ARG A 204 -8.63 5.29 -14.73
C ARG A 204 -7.89 4.02 -14.27
N GLN A 205 -7.94 3.61 -13.01
CA GLN A 205 -7.36 2.30 -12.65
C GLN A 205 -8.14 1.13 -13.31
N THR A 206 -9.42 1.33 -13.60
CA THR A 206 -10.19 0.43 -14.46
C THR A 206 -9.61 0.37 -15.89
N LEU A 207 -9.01 1.46 -16.39
CA LEU A 207 -8.34 1.50 -17.70
C LEU A 207 -7.02 0.73 -17.72
N ILE A 208 -6.22 0.72 -16.64
CA ILE A 208 -4.99 -0.11 -16.59
C ILE A 208 -5.36 -1.60 -16.61
N ALA A 209 -6.37 -2.00 -15.82
CA ALA A 209 -6.90 -3.37 -15.86
C ALA A 209 -7.60 -3.70 -17.19
N LYS A 210 -8.12 -2.69 -17.92
CA LYS A 210 -8.66 -2.84 -19.28
C LYS A 210 -7.57 -2.86 -20.36
N GLY A 211 -6.46 -2.13 -20.20
CA GLY A 211 -5.34 -2.11 -21.16
C GLY A 211 -4.59 -3.45 -21.22
N CYS A 212 -4.53 -4.17 -20.10
CA CYS A 212 -4.11 -5.58 -20.12
C CYS A 212 -5.08 -6.53 -20.87
N GLN A 213 -6.28 -6.08 -21.27
CA GLN A 213 -7.22 -6.91 -22.04
C GLN A 213 -6.82 -7.05 -23.51
N ASP A 214 -5.98 -6.16 -24.04
CA ASP A 214 -5.56 -6.19 -25.45
C ASP A 214 -4.36 -7.12 -25.71
N PHE A 215 -3.67 -7.60 -24.67
CA PHE A 215 -2.68 -8.66 -24.79
C PHE A 215 -3.35 -10.05 -24.86
N ARG A 216 -3.97 -10.36 -25.99
CA ARG A 216 -4.36 -11.74 -26.35
C ARG A 216 -3.17 -12.49 -26.94
N GLY A 217 -2.24 -12.90 -26.09
CA GLY A 217 -1.24 -13.93 -26.40
C GLY A 217 -1.64 -15.24 -25.76
N THR A 218 -2.14 -16.21 -26.53
CA THR A 218 -2.36 -17.58 -26.07
C THR A 218 -1.00 -18.28 -25.92
N GLY A 219 -0.37 -18.15 -24.76
CA GLY A 219 0.87 -18.85 -24.43
C GLY A 219 0.83 -19.32 -22.98
N ARG A 220 1.10 -20.60 -22.72
CA ARG A 220 1.35 -21.11 -21.36
C ARG A 220 2.58 -20.39 -20.81
N VAL A 221 2.40 -19.54 -19.82
CA VAL A 221 3.53 -18.89 -19.12
C VAL A 221 4.05 -19.84 -18.05
N GLY A 222 4.89 -20.78 -18.47
CA GLY A 222 5.98 -21.26 -17.63
C GLY A 222 7.08 -20.21 -17.62
N ASN A 223 7.70 -20.00 -16.45
CA ASN A 223 8.90 -19.18 -16.19
C ASN A 223 9.52 -18.49 -17.43
N GLN A 224 9.22 -17.21 -17.66
CA GLN A 224 10.11 -16.31 -18.39
C GLN A 224 9.77 -14.85 -18.10
N TYR A 225 10.83 -14.08 -17.89
CA TYR A 225 10.85 -12.65 -17.59
C TYR A 225 10.13 -11.85 -18.69
N CYS A 226 9.23 -10.93 -18.31
CA CYS A 226 8.73 -9.91 -19.23
C CYS A 226 9.86 -8.92 -19.55
N GLN A 227 10.49 -9.09 -20.71
CA GLN A 227 11.39 -8.10 -21.31
C GLN A 227 10.57 -6.87 -21.75
N TRP A 228 11.03 -5.68 -21.34
CA TRP A 228 10.54 -4.39 -21.81
C TRP A 228 11.49 -3.87 -22.90
N PHE A 229 11.08 -4.04 -24.16
CA PHE A 229 11.54 -3.35 -25.37
C PHE A 229 10.29 -3.41 -26.28
N ASP A 230 9.75 -2.36 -26.87
CA ASP A 230 10.29 -1.11 -27.39
C ASP A 230 9.25 0.01 -27.22
N LEU A 231 9.71 1.26 -27.27
CA LEU A 231 9.19 2.30 -28.17
C LEU A 231 10.01 3.59 -27.96
N CYS A 232 10.82 3.90 -28.98
CA CYS A 232 11.25 5.26 -29.31
C CYS A 232 10.05 6.14 -29.64
#